data_AF-A0A485PAV8-F1
#
_entry.id   AF-A0A485PAV8-F1
#
_cell.length_a   1.000
_cell.length_b   1.000
_cell.length_c   1.000
_cell.angle_alpha   90.00
_cell.angle_beta   90.00
_cell.angle_gamma   90.00
#
_symmetry.space_group_name_H-M   'P 1'
#
loop_
_entity.id
_entity.type
_entity.pdbx_description
1 polymer ?
#
loop_
_entity_poly.entity_id
_entity_poly.type
_entity_poly.pdbx_seq_one_letter_code
_entity_poly.pdbx_strand_id
1 'polypeptide(L)'
;MASAESPLLTTLVPSPDPGDSEVELNCWFDEEFKFVLLPVSYTVVFVLGLGLNAPALWLFLFHLRPWDATVTYMFHLALSDTLYVLSLPTLVYYYAAHNHWPFGTGLCKFIRFLFYWNLYCSVLFLTCISVHRYLGICHPLRALHWGQPHFAGLLCLAVWLVVAGCLVPNLLFVTTSPKGDTILCHDTTRPEEFDHYVHFSSAIMGLLFGVPCLVTLVCYGLMARRLYRPLPGTAQSSSHLRSLRTITVVLTVFAVCFVPFHITRTIYYM
;
A
#
# COMPACT_ATOMS: atom_id res chain seq x y z
N MET A 1 37.64 -29.54 -21.53
CA MET A 1 38.62 -28.51 -21.93
C MET A 1 37.81 -27.48 -22.70
N ALA A 2 37.37 -26.39 -22.06
CA ALA A 2 38.12 -25.11 -21.96
C ALA A 2 38.49 -24.61 -23.37
N SER A 3 38.12 -23.43 -23.88
CA SER A 3 37.98 -22.07 -23.27
C SER A 3 37.25 -21.20 -24.33
N ALA A 4 36.32 -20.30 -23.97
CA ALA A 4 36.51 -18.85 -23.75
C ALA A 4 36.96 -18.03 -24.99
N GLU A 5 36.14 -17.01 -25.33
CA GLU A 5 36.47 -15.61 -25.68
C GLU A 5 35.61 -15.02 -26.84
N SER A 6 34.86 -13.96 -26.53
CA SER A 6 34.43 -12.87 -27.45
C SER A 6 35.57 -11.81 -27.53
N PRO A 7 35.48 -10.63 -28.19
CA PRO A 7 34.45 -9.99 -29.03
C PRO A 7 35.06 -9.26 -30.28
N LEU A 8 34.44 -8.17 -30.76
CA LEU A 8 34.86 -7.21 -31.82
C LEU A 8 34.51 -7.53 -33.28
N LEU A 9 33.50 -6.83 -33.82
CA LEU A 9 33.65 -6.22 -35.14
C LEU A 9 33.08 -4.80 -35.15
N THR A 10 34.00 -3.87 -34.96
CA THR A 10 33.88 -2.43 -35.15
C THR A 10 33.77 -2.16 -36.66
N THR A 11 32.67 -1.63 -37.16
CA THR A 11 32.66 -0.94 -38.47
C THR A 11 33.02 0.52 -38.25
N LEU A 12 34.28 0.85 -38.51
CA LEU A 12 34.84 2.19 -38.59
C LEU A 12 34.41 2.86 -39.90
N VAL A 13 33.86 4.07 -39.82
CA VAL A 13 33.93 5.07 -40.89
C VAL A 13 34.63 6.31 -40.29
N PRO A 14 35.66 6.91 -40.94
CA PRO A 14 36.45 7.99 -40.36
C PRO A 14 35.83 9.39 -40.54
N SER A 15 36.15 10.25 -39.56
CA SER A 15 35.75 11.63 -39.22
C SER A 15 36.06 12.71 -40.28
N PRO A 16 35.65 14.02 -40.16
CA PRO A 16 36.02 14.93 -39.05
C PRO A 16 35.01 16.06 -38.65
N ASP A 17 34.90 16.39 -37.36
CA ASP A 17 35.12 17.77 -36.85
C ASP A 17 35.12 17.82 -35.30
N PRO A 18 35.87 18.76 -34.66
CA PRO A 18 35.98 18.88 -33.22
C PRO A 18 34.97 19.90 -32.69
N GLY A 19 33.80 19.44 -32.27
CA GLY A 19 32.81 20.27 -31.59
C GLY A 19 32.11 19.45 -30.53
N ASP A 20 32.38 19.78 -29.26
CA ASP A 20 31.62 19.45 -28.05
C ASP A 20 30.71 18.22 -28.14
N SER A 21 31.30 17.03 -28.02
CA SER A 21 30.52 15.84 -27.70
C SER A 21 30.14 15.89 -26.22
N GLU A 22 29.00 16.53 -25.92
CA GLU A 22 28.21 16.16 -24.75
C GLU A 22 27.96 14.65 -24.85
N VAL A 23 28.60 13.90 -23.97
CA VAL A 23 28.30 12.48 -23.79
C VAL A 23 26.90 12.43 -23.20
N GLU A 24 25.87 12.32 -24.05
CA GLU A 24 24.52 11.94 -23.63
C GLU A 24 24.62 10.58 -22.95
N LEU A 25 24.73 10.59 -21.62
CA LEU A 25 24.67 9.39 -20.81
C LEU A 25 23.23 8.89 -20.85
N ASN A 26 22.88 8.18 -21.92
CA ASN A 26 21.61 7.47 -22.05
C ASN A 26 21.60 6.34 -21.02
N CYS A 27 21.15 6.66 -19.80
CA CYS A 27 20.88 5.69 -18.76
C CYS A 27 19.70 4.82 -19.20
N TRP A 28 20.00 3.72 -19.89
CA TRP A 28 19.04 2.65 -20.09
C TRP A 28 18.81 1.95 -18.75
N PHE A 29 17.72 2.32 -18.09
CA PHE A 29 17.25 1.59 -16.92
C PHE A 29 16.78 0.21 -17.42
N ASP A 30 17.55 -0.82 -17.10
CA ASP A 30 17.15 -2.19 -17.41
C ASP A 30 15.92 -2.53 -16.57
N GLU A 31 14.75 -2.55 -17.20
CA GLU A 31 13.49 -2.88 -16.54
C GLU A 31 13.25 -4.40 -16.45
N GLU A 32 14.16 -5.25 -16.95
CA GLU A 32 13.94 -6.70 -16.98
C GLU A 32 13.86 -7.31 -15.58
N PHE A 33 14.54 -6.74 -14.59
CA PHE A 33 14.49 -7.24 -13.21
C PHE A 33 13.06 -7.31 -12.66
N LYS A 34 12.14 -6.45 -13.13
CA LYS A 34 10.76 -6.41 -12.65
C LYS A 34 9.98 -7.67 -13.02
N PHE A 35 10.33 -8.34 -14.12
CA PHE A 35 9.69 -9.57 -14.60
C PHE A 35 10.02 -10.79 -13.73
N VAL A 36 11.04 -10.71 -12.88
CA VAL A 36 11.36 -11.75 -11.90
C VAL A 36 10.95 -11.28 -10.50
N LEU A 37 11.34 -10.07 -10.12
CA LEU A 37 11.14 -9.54 -8.78
C LEU A 37 9.66 -9.38 -8.41
N LEU A 38 8.82 -8.84 -9.32
CA LEU A 38 7.41 -8.59 -9.04
C LEU A 38 6.59 -9.89 -8.95
N PRO A 39 6.70 -10.85 -9.89
CA PRO A 39 6.03 -12.14 -9.74
C PRO A 39 6.41 -12.88 -8.45
N VAL A 40 7.70 -12.93 -8.11
CA VAL A 40 8.17 -13.59 -6.89
C VAL A 40 7.62 -12.90 -5.65
N SER A 41 7.76 -11.57 -5.56
CA SER A 41 7.26 -10.83 -4.39
C SER A 41 5.74 -10.93 -4.24
N TYR A 42 4.96 -10.77 -5.32
CA TYR A 42 3.51 -10.92 -5.27
C TYR A 42 3.07 -12.34 -4.92
N THR A 43 3.80 -13.38 -5.37
CA THR A 43 3.51 -14.77 -4.96
C THR A 43 3.74 -14.97 -3.46
N VAL A 44 4.85 -14.44 -2.91
CA VAL A 44 5.12 -14.49 -1.46
C VAL A 44 4.02 -13.77 -0.68
N VAL A 45 3.67 -12.55 -1.10
CA VAL A 45 2.60 -11.77 -0.46
C VAL A 45 1.25 -12.49 -0.59
N PHE A 46 1.00 -13.16 -1.71
CA PHE A 46 -0.22 -13.95 -1.89
C PHE A 46 -0.33 -15.09 -0.89
N VAL A 47 0.71 -15.93 -0.79
CA VAL A 47 0.73 -17.10 0.10
C VAL A 47 0.64 -16.66 1.56
N LEU A 48 1.47 -15.71 1.99
CA LEU A 48 1.46 -15.21 3.36
C LEU A 48 0.16 -14.48 3.69
N GLY A 49 -0.29 -13.61 2.78
CA GLY A 49 -1.49 -12.81 2.96
C GLY A 49 -2.74 -13.67 3.08
N LEU A 50 -2.90 -14.69 2.23
CA LEU A 50 -4.04 -15.61 2.31
C LEU A 50 -3.93 -16.51 3.55
N GLY A 51 -2.73 -17.04 3.83
CA GLY A 51 -2.47 -17.90 4.98
C GLY A 51 -2.65 -17.21 6.34
N LEU A 52 -2.49 -15.89 6.42
CA LEU A 52 -2.69 -15.12 7.65
C LEU A 52 -4.11 -14.52 7.74
N ASN A 53 -4.60 -13.89 6.67
CA ASN A 53 -5.86 -13.14 6.73
C ASN A 53 -7.10 -14.03 6.62
N ALA A 54 -7.07 -15.13 5.84
CA ALA A 54 -8.24 -16.00 5.73
C ALA A 54 -8.58 -16.72 7.06
N PRO A 55 -7.61 -17.30 7.80
CA PRO A 55 -7.88 -17.83 9.12
C PRO A 55 -8.33 -16.76 10.13
N ALA A 56 -7.78 -15.53 10.04
CA ALA A 56 -8.22 -14.43 10.89
C ALA A 56 -9.70 -14.07 10.65
N LEU A 57 -10.10 -13.94 9.39
CA LEU A 57 -11.52 -13.73 9.02
C LEU A 57 -12.42 -14.86 9.52
N TRP A 58 -11.99 -16.11 9.35
CA TRP A 58 -12.70 -17.26 9.89
C TRP A 58 -12.88 -17.17 11.41
N LEU A 59 -11.82 -16.84 12.15
CA LEU A 59 -11.87 -16.69 13.60
C LEU A 59 -12.81 -15.55 14.02
N PHE A 60 -12.76 -14.40 13.34
CA PHE A 60 -13.65 -13.26 13.62
C PHE A 60 -15.12 -13.61 13.40
N LEU A 61 -15.44 -14.30 12.31
CA LEU A 61 -16.83 -14.63 11.94
C LEU A 61 -17.43 -15.71 12.86
N PHE A 62 -16.66 -16.73 13.21
CA PHE A 62 -17.20 -17.95 13.84
C PHE A 62 -16.85 -18.11 15.32
N HIS A 63 -15.79 -17.48 15.83
CA HIS A 63 -15.28 -17.78 17.18
C HIS A 63 -15.17 -16.55 18.09
N LEU A 64 -14.99 -15.34 17.54
CA LEU A 64 -14.79 -14.13 18.34
C LEU A 64 -16.06 -13.30 18.40
N ARG A 65 -17.06 -13.69 19.19
CA ARG A 65 -18.23 -12.85 19.52
C ARG A 65 -18.38 -12.69 21.03
N PRO A 66 -18.83 -11.52 21.54
CA PRO A 66 -19.27 -10.31 20.81
C PRO A 66 -18.09 -9.46 20.27
N TRP A 67 -18.36 -8.66 19.24
CA TRP A 67 -17.35 -7.77 18.63
C TRP A 67 -17.23 -6.47 19.42
N ASP A 68 -16.02 -6.11 19.81
CA ASP A 68 -15.69 -4.77 20.28
C ASP A 68 -15.24 -3.88 19.10
N ALA A 69 -15.00 -2.59 19.35
CA ALA A 69 -14.57 -1.67 18.31
C ALA A 69 -13.23 -2.09 17.64
N THR A 70 -12.29 -2.65 18.41
CA THR A 70 -10.98 -3.05 17.88
C THR A 70 -11.10 -4.24 16.95
N VAL A 71 -11.86 -5.27 17.35
CA VAL A 71 -12.15 -6.45 16.54
C VAL A 71 -12.89 -6.05 15.27
N THR A 72 -13.83 -5.09 15.34
CA THR A 72 -14.54 -4.56 14.17
C THR A 72 -13.57 -3.93 13.15
N TYR A 73 -12.65 -3.06 13.58
CA TYR A 73 -11.64 -2.47 12.68
C TYR A 73 -10.69 -3.53 12.11
N MET A 74 -10.24 -4.49 12.93
CA MET A 74 -9.35 -5.57 12.50
C MET A 74 -10.03 -6.49 11.47
N PHE A 75 -11.32 -6.76 11.62
CA PHE A 75 -12.09 -7.53 10.64
C PHE A 75 -12.13 -6.84 9.28
N HIS A 76 -12.47 -5.55 9.23
CA HIS A 76 -12.50 -4.80 7.96
C HIS A 76 -11.11 -4.63 7.33
N LEU A 77 -10.06 -4.50 8.15
CA LEU A 77 -8.67 -4.51 7.69
C LEU A 77 -8.33 -5.86 7.02
N ALA A 78 -8.57 -6.97 7.72
CA ALA A 78 -8.31 -8.31 7.17
C ALA A 78 -9.14 -8.62 5.92
N LEU A 79 -10.37 -8.10 5.85
CA LEU A 79 -11.23 -8.21 4.67
C LEU A 79 -10.61 -7.47 3.48
N SER A 80 -10.19 -6.23 3.69
CA SER A 80 -9.52 -5.41 2.68
C SER A 80 -8.22 -6.07 2.19
N ASP A 81 -7.40 -6.61 3.09
CA ASP A 81 -6.16 -7.32 2.75
C ASP A 81 -6.43 -8.59 1.95
N THR A 82 -7.45 -9.36 2.33
CA THR A 82 -7.83 -10.57 1.61
C THR A 82 -8.31 -10.25 0.20
N LEU A 83 -9.14 -9.21 0.01
CA LEU A 83 -9.62 -8.81 -1.30
C LEU A 83 -8.48 -8.43 -2.25
N TYR A 84 -7.48 -7.68 -1.77
CA TYR A 84 -6.30 -7.35 -2.57
C TYR A 84 -5.42 -8.58 -2.83
N VAL A 85 -5.18 -9.42 -1.83
CA VAL A 85 -4.36 -10.62 -1.99
C VAL A 85 -4.96 -11.56 -3.04
N LEU A 86 -6.28 -11.72 -3.09
CA LEU A 86 -6.95 -12.52 -4.12
C LEU A 86 -6.75 -11.98 -5.55
N SER A 87 -6.39 -10.69 -5.69
CA SER A 87 -6.08 -10.07 -6.98
C SER A 87 -4.66 -10.39 -7.48
N LEU A 88 -3.72 -10.71 -6.57
CA LEU A 88 -2.29 -10.85 -6.86
C LEU A 88 -1.94 -11.92 -7.92
N PRO A 89 -2.61 -13.09 -8.01
CA PRO A 89 -2.31 -14.06 -9.06
C PRO A 89 -2.40 -13.47 -10.48
N THR A 90 -3.31 -12.51 -10.70
CA THR A 90 -3.43 -11.83 -12.00
C THR A 90 -2.24 -10.92 -12.29
N LEU A 91 -1.68 -10.26 -11.26
CA LEU A 91 -0.45 -9.46 -11.38
C LEU A 91 0.78 -10.35 -11.60
N VAL A 92 0.86 -11.49 -10.89
CA VAL A 92 1.93 -12.47 -11.10
C VAL A 92 1.96 -12.91 -12.56
N TYR A 93 0.80 -13.26 -13.12
CA TYR A 93 0.70 -13.58 -14.55
C TYR A 93 1.15 -12.42 -15.43
N TYR A 94 0.63 -11.20 -15.19
CA TYR A 94 0.94 -10.03 -16.00
C TYR A 94 2.45 -9.76 -16.12
N TYR A 95 3.17 -9.78 -15.00
CA TYR A 95 4.61 -9.55 -15.01
C TYR A 95 5.40 -10.77 -15.52
N ALA A 96 4.94 -12.00 -15.25
CA ALA A 96 5.56 -13.20 -15.83
C ALA A 96 5.38 -13.29 -17.36
N ALA A 97 4.31 -12.71 -17.89
CA ALA A 97 4.02 -12.60 -19.32
C ALA A 97 4.58 -11.31 -19.95
N HIS A 98 5.66 -10.75 -19.39
CA HIS A 98 6.35 -9.55 -19.89
C HIS A 98 5.41 -8.34 -20.13
N ASN A 99 4.52 -8.06 -19.17
CA ASN A 99 3.48 -7.03 -19.22
C ASN A 99 2.37 -7.27 -20.26
N HIS A 100 2.12 -8.50 -20.70
CA HIS A 100 0.97 -8.80 -21.53
C HIS A 100 -0.29 -8.99 -20.67
N TRP A 101 -1.32 -8.16 -20.90
CA TRP A 101 -2.61 -8.18 -20.19
C TRP A 101 -3.77 -8.67 -21.08
N PRO A 102 -4.13 -9.97 -21.03
CA PRO A 102 -5.20 -10.53 -21.87
C PRO A 102 -6.60 -10.41 -21.25
N PHE A 103 -6.73 -9.96 -20.00
CA PHE A 103 -7.99 -10.05 -19.24
C PHE A 103 -8.97 -8.89 -19.47
N GLY A 104 -8.67 -8.00 -20.41
CA GLY A 104 -9.50 -6.84 -20.77
C GLY A 104 -9.40 -5.67 -19.79
N THR A 105 -9.90 -4.52 -20.22
CA THR A 105 -9.77 -3.24 -19.51
C THR A 105 -10.52 -3.21 -18.18
N GLY A 106 -11.69 -3.85 -18.10
CA GLY A 106 -12.49 -3.89 -16.88
C GLY A 106 -11.76 -4.53 -15.70
N LEU A 107 -11.11 -5.67 -15.93
CA LEU A 107 -10.33 -6.34 -14.89
C LEU A 107 -9.08 -5.52 -14.54
N CYS A 108 -8.39 -4.92 -15.52
CA CYS A 108 -7.26 -4.03 -15.25
C CYS A 108 -7.66 -2.90 -14.27
N LYS A 109 -8.76 -2.19 -14.57
CA LYS A 109 -9.32 -1.14 -13.69
C LYS A 109 -9.64 -1.66 -12.29
N PHE A 110 -10.33 -2.80 -12.19
CA PHE A 110 -10.73 -3.38 -10.92
C PHE A 110 -9.53 -3.78 -10.04
N ILE A 111 -8.53 -4.40 -10.64
CA ILE A 111 -7.33 -4.86 -9.93
C ILE A 111 -6.50 -3.67 -9.43
N ARG A 112 -6.33 -2.63 -10.27
CA ARG A 112 -5.67 -1.37 -9.86
C ARG A 112 -6.45 -0.65 -8.75
N PHE A 113 -7.77 -0.68 -8.82
CA PHE A 113 -8.62 -0.16 -7.75
C PHE A 113 -8.43 -0.90 -6.44
N LEU A 114 -8.41 -2.25 -6.45
CA LEU A 114 -8.20 -3.05 -5.24
C LEU A 114 -6.87 -2.74 -4.55
N PHE A 115 -5.81 -2.47 -5.32
CA PHE A 115 -4.52 -2.04 -4.75
C PHE A 115 -4.65 -0.75 -3.94
N TYR A 116 -5.17 0.33 -4.54
CA TYR A 116 -5.32 1.60 -3.84
C TYR A 116 -6.38 1.54 -2.74
N TRP A 117 -7.44 0.77 -2.95
CA TRP A 117 -8.47 0.50 -1.97
C TRP A 117 -7.85 -0.07 -0.71
N ASN A 118 -7.09 -1.16 -0.87
CA ASN A 118 -6.41 -1.80 0.23
C ASN A 118 -5.46 -0.85 0.94
N LEU A 119 -4.61 -0.16 0.18
CA LEU A 119 -3.64 0.79 0.70
C LEU A 119 -4.31 1.83 1.63
N TYR A 120 -5.33 2.55 1.14
CA TYR A 120 -5.95 3.64 1.89
C TYR A 120 -6.89 3.15 2.99
N CYS A 121 -7.63 2.06 2.79
CA CYS A 121 -8.41 1.44 3.86
C CYS A 121 -7.51 0.99 5.00
N SER A 122 -6.37 0.35 4.70
CA SER A 122 -5.45 -0.12 5.73
C SER A 122 -4.87 1.04 6.55
N VAL A 123 -4.46 2.13 5.91
CA VAL A 123 -4.01 3.35 6.61
C VAL A 123 -5.10 3.92 7.52
N LEU A 124 -6.33 4.05 7.03
CA LEU A 124 -7.44 4.62 7.80
C LEU A 124 -7.89 3.70 8.95
N PHE A 125 -7.95 2.39 8.76
CA PHE A 125 -8.27 1.44 9.83
C PHE A 125 -7.19 1.39 10.90
N LEU A 126 -5.91 1.40 10.52
CA LEU A 126 -4.80 1.53 11.48
C LEU A 126 -4.90 2.84 12.28
N THR A 127 -5.33 3.93 11.64
CA THR A 127 -5.57 5.21 12.32
C THR A 127 -6.74 5.11 13.30
N CYS A 128 -7.84 4.47 12.91
CA CYS A 128 -8.99 4.23 13.80
C CYS A 128 -8.60 3.40 15.03
N ILE A 129 -7.81 2.34 14.84
CA ILE A 129 -7.26 1.52 15.92
C ILE A 129 -6.38 2.37 16.83
N SER A 130 -5.51 3.20 16.26
CA SER A 130 -4.59 4.08 17.01
C SER A 130 -5.36 5.09 17.88
N VAL A 131 -6.38 5.73 17.31
CA VAL A 131 -7.26 6.68 18.01
C VAL A 131 -8.06 5.98 19.10
N HIS A 132 -8.66 4.81 18.80
CA HIS A 132 -9.41 4.04 19.79
C HIS A 132 -8.54 3.67 21.00
N ARG A 133 -7.30 3.24 20.77
CA ARG A 133 -6.36 2.90 21.85
C ARG A 133 -5.88 4.13 22.61
N TYR A 134 -5.64 5.25 21.92
CA TYR A 134 -5.35 6.54 22.57
C TYR A 134 -6.48 6.96 23.50
N LEU A 135 -7.73 6.91 23.04
CA LEU A 135 -8.91 7.22 23.85
C LEU A 135 -9.01 6.29 25.06
N GLY A 136 -8.79 4.99 24.88
CA GLY A 136 -8.83 4.01 25.97
C GLY A 136 -7.83 4.32 27.10
N ILE A 137 -6.66 4.86 26.77
CA ILE A 137 -5.59 5.14 27.75
C ILE A 137 -5.70 6.56 28.32
N CYS A 138 -5.96 7.54 27.47
CA CYS A 138 -5.90 8.96 27.86
C CYS A 138 -7.26 9.51 28.30
N HIS A 139 -8.37 8.92 27.83
CA HIS A 139 -9.74 9.43 28.00
C HIS A 139 -10.76 8.27 28.18
N PRO A 140 -10.64 7.45 29.24
CA PRO A 140 -11.39 6.20 29.39
C PRO A 140 -12.91 6.37 29.35
N LEU A 141 -13.45 7.47 29.86
CA LEU A 141 -14.89 7.77 29.80
C LEU A 141 -15.39 7.99 28.36
N ARG A 142 -14.58 8.63 27.51
CA ARG A 142 -14.89 8.79 26.08
C ARG A 142 -14.75 7.46 25.33
N ALA A 143 -13.77 6.65 25.72
CA ALA A 143 -13.56 5.32 25.14
C ALA A 143 -14.75 4.39 25.35
N LEU A 144 -15.52 4.53 26.44
CA LEU A 144 -16.72 3.73 26.66
C LEU A 144 -17.82 4.00 25.62
N HIS A 145 -17.97 5.26 25.20
CA HIS A 145 -18.92 5.65 24.16
C HIS A 145 -18.41 5.27 22.76
N TRP A 146 -17.15 5.59 22.45
CA TRP A 146 -16.53 5.31 21.16
C TRP A 146 -16.19 3.83 20.94
N GLY A 147 -16.11 3.05 22.01
CA GLY A 147 -15.85 1.61 21.99
C GLY A 147 -17.08 0.76 21.70
N GLN A 148 -18.27 1.36 21.60
CA GLN A 148 -19.49 0.63 21.26
C GLN A 148 -19.40 0.12 19.79
N PRO A 149 -19.83 -1.13 19.53
CA PRO A 149 -19.71 -1.73 18.20
C PRO A 149 -20.49 -0.96 17.12
N HIS A 150 -21.61 -0.32 17.49
CA HIS A 150 -22.38 0.51 16.56
C HIS A 150 -21.57 1.69 16.01
N PHE A 151 -20.86 2.42 16.88
CA PHE A 151 -20.01 3.55 16.44
C PHE A 151 -18.82 3.07 15.61
N ALA A 152 -18.22 1.93 15.99
CA ALA A 152 -17.14 1.34 15.21
C ALA A 152 -17.61 0.92 13.81
N GLY A 153 -18.80 0.32 13.70
CA GLY A 153 -19.41 -0.04 12.41
C GLY A 153 -19.70 1.19 11.53
N LEU A 154 -20.23 2.27 12.12
CA LEU A 154 -20.45 3.52 11.39
C LEU A 154 -19.15 4.14 10.89
N LEU A 155 -18.09 4.13 11.71
CA LEU A 155 -16.77 4.62 11.31
C LEU A 155 -16.16 3.76 10.22
N CYS A 156 -16.33 2.44 10.28
CA CYS A 156 -15.92 1.56 9.20
C CYS A 156 -16.63 1.94 7.90
N LEU A 157 -17.96 2.03 7.91
CA LEU A 157 -18.74 2.44 6.74
C LEU A 157 -18.25 3.78 6.18
N ALA A 158 -17.98 4.77 7.04
CA ALA A 158 -17.42 6.06 6.63
C ALA A 158 -16.06 5.92 5.94
N VAL A 159 -15.16 5.07 6.47
CA VAL A 159 -13.87 4.76 5.82
C VAL A 159 -14.09 4.17 4.42
N TRP A 160 -14.97 3.18 4.27
CA TRP A 160 -15.27 2.60 2.95
C TRP A 160 -15.80 3.68 1.99
N LEU A 161 -16.74 4.53 2.42
CA LEU A 161 -17.32 5.56 1.56
C LEU A 161 -16.31 6.65 1.18
N VAL A 162 -15.45 7.09 2.10
CA VAL A 162 -14.40 8.08 1.81
C VAL A 162 -13.39 7.52 0.80
N VAL A 163 -12.92 6.29 1.02
CA VAL A 163 -11.97 5.65 0.09
C VAL A 163 -12.63 5.45 -1.28
N ALA A 164 -13.88 4.99 -1.34
CA ALA A 164 -14.62 4.87 -2.59
C ALA A 164 -14.77 6.22 -3.31
N GLY A 165 -15.18 7.28 -2.60
CA GLY A 165 -15.38 8.60 -3.18
C GLY A 165 -14.10 9.18 -3.78
N CYS A 166 -12.95 8.95 -3.14
CA CYS A 166 -11.66 9.39 -3.66
C CYS A 166 -11.11 8.50 -4.78
N LEU A 167 -11.38 7.19 -4.76
CA LEU A 167 -10.79 6.24 -5.71
C LEU A 167 -11.62 5.97 -6.95
N VAL A 168 -12.95 6.03 -6.88
CA VAL A 168 -13.80 5.80 -8.06
C VAL A 168 -13.46 6.74 -9.22
N PRO A 169 -13.18 8.05 -9.02
CA PRO A 169 -12.73 8.91 -10.10
C PRO A 169 -11.40 8.47 -10.73
N ASN A 170 -10.51 7.81 -9.97
CA ASN A 170 -9.26 7.25 -10.54
C ASN A 170 -9.52 6.19 -11.60
N LEU A 171 -10.66 5.49 -11.54
CA LEU A 171 -11.02 4.49 -12.54
C LEU A 171 -11.22 5.08 -13.92
N LEU A 172 -11.48 6.39 -14.04
CA LEU A 172 -11.59 7.06 -15.34
C LEU A 172 -10.24 7.09 -16.07
N PHE A 173 -9.15 7.27 -15.32
CA PHE A 173 -7.79 7.38 -15.85
C PHE A 173 -7.14 6.04 -16.17
N VAL A 174 -7.44 4.99 -15.39
CA VAL A 174 -6.87 3.66 -15.63
C VAL A 174 -7.41 3.08 -16.95
N THR A 175 -6.50 2.71 -17.85
CA THR A 175 -6.83 2.17 -19.18
C THR A 175 -5.85 1.09 -19.60
N THR A 176 -6.21 0.34 -20.63
CA THR A 176 -5.28 -0.52 -21.37
C THR A 176 -4.87 0.15 -22.68
N SER A 177 -3.67 -0.13 -23.18
CA SER A 177 -3.26 0.29 -24.53
C SER A 177 -2.47 -0.80 -25.25
N PRO A 178 -2.61 -0.96 -26.58
CA PRO A 178 -1.74 -1.84 -27.35
C PRO A 178 -0.32 -1.27 -27.41
N LYS A 179 0.68 -2.15 -27.34
CA LYS A 179 2.11 -1.88 -27.57
C LYS A 179 2.70 -3.05 -28.35
N GLY A 180 2.82 -2.89 -29.68
CA GLY A 180 3.14 -3.99 -30.59
C GLY A 180 2.10 -5.11 -30.47
N ASP A 181 2.55 -6.34 -30.28
CA ASP A 181 1.70 -7.53 -30.09
C ASP A 181 1.18 -7.71 -28.65
N THR A 182 1.48 -6.75 -27.75
CA THR A 182 1.10 -6.83 -26.34
C THR A 182 0.04 -5.79 -25.97
N ILE A 183 -0.77 -6.11 -24.96
CA ILE A 183 -1.72 -5.18 -24.35
C ILE A 183 -1.18 -4.81 -22.97
N LEU A 184 -0.88 -3.54 -22.75
CA LEU A 184 -0.45 -3.03 -21.45
C LEU A 184 -1.64 -2.65 -20.59
N CYS A 185 -1.56 -2.93 -19.29
CA CYS A 185 -2.47 -2.41 -18.27
C CYS A 185 -1.76 -1.29 -17.51
N HIS A 186 -2.20 -0.04 -17.70
CA HIS A 186 -1.57 1.12 -17.08
C HIS A 186 -1.91 1.20 -15.58
N ASP A 187 -0.90 1.48 -14.76
CA ASP A 187 -1.05 1.64 -13.30
C ASP A 187 -1.70 2.97 -12.91
N THR A 188 -1.61 3.97 -13.80
CA THR A 188 -1.96 5.37 -13.54
C THR A 188 -2.91 5.91 -14.60
N THR A 189 -2.35 6.37 -15.72
CA THR A 189 -3.06 6.97 -16.85
C THR A 189 -2.19 6.87 -18.11
N ARG A 190 -2.73 7.25 -19.27
CA ARG A 190 -1.92 7.41 -20.49
C ARG A 190 -0.95 8.57 -20.31
N PRO A 191 0.24 8.55 -20.96
CA PRO A 191 1.21 9.63 -20.86
C PRO A 191 0.61 11.02 -21.14
N GLU A 192 -0.40 11.12 -22.01
CA GLU A 192 -1.02 12.39 -22.39
C GLU A 192 -1.85 13.07 -21.28
N GLU A 193 -2.31 12.34 -20.26
CA GLU A 193 -3.14 12.90 -19.16
C GLU A 193 -2.41 12.91 -17.81
N PHE A 194 -1.09 12.70 -17.83
CA PHE A 194 -0.29 12.45 -16.64
C PHE A 194 -0.29 13.62 -15.66
N ASP A 195 -0.17 14.87 -16.13
CA ASP A 195 -0.10 16.04 -15.25
C ASP A 195 -1.36 16.26 -14.39
N HIS A 196 -2.55 16.13 -14.99
CA HIS A 196 -3.81 16.23 -14.25
C HIS A 196 -3.97 15.08 -13.25
N TYR A 197 -3.57 13.87 -13.64
CA TYR A 197 -3.58 12.71 -12.76
C TYR A 197 -2.62 12.89 -11.57
N VAL A 198 -1.42 13.46 -11.78
CA VAL A 198 -0.42 13.69 -10.73
C VAL A 198 -0.93 14.65 -9.68
N HIS A 199 -1.55 15.78 -10.07
CA HIS A 199 -2.13 16.72 -9.11
C HIS A 199 -3.24 16.10 -8.27
N PHE A 200 -4.16 15.38 -8.92
CA PHE A 200 -5.25 14.69 -8.25
C PHE A 200 -4.75 13.58 -7.30
N SER A 201 -3.85 12.72 -7.80
CA SER A 201 -3.23 11.64 -7.04
C SER A 201 -2.42 12.16 -5.84
N SER A 202 -1.71 13.28 -6.00
CA SER A 202 -0.96 13.94 -4.93
C SER A 202 -1.88 14.51 -3.84
N ALA A 203 -3.02 15.09 -4.22
CA ALA A 203 -4.02 15.57 -3.26
C ALA A 203 -4.63 14.40 -2.46
N ILE A 204 -4.99 13.30 -3.12
CA ILE A 204 -5.47 12.08 -2.47
C ILE A 204 -4.42 11.51 -1.53
N MET A 205 -3.16 11.48 -1.95
CA MET A 205 -2.04 11.05 -1.12
C MET A 205 -1.92 11.91 0.15
N GLY A 206 -1.94 13.24 0.02
CA GLY A 206 -1.89 14.13 1.18
C GLY A 206 -3.05 13.87 2.14
N LEU A 207 -4.26 13.69 1.62
CA LEU A 207 -5.47 13.51 2.40
C LEU A 207 -5.60 12.13 3.05
N LEU A 208 -5.38 11.05 2.30
CA LEU A 208 -5.63 9.66 2.74
C LEU A 208 -4.39 8.97 3.29
N PHE A 209 -3.20 9.54 3.11
CA PHE A 209 -1.97 9.04 3.71
C PHE A 209 -1.34 10.06 4.66
N GLY A 210 -1.11 11.30 4.21
CA GLY A 210 -0.44 12.33 5.01
C GLY A 210 -1.18 12.65 6.31
N VAL A 211 -2.47 12.99 6.23
CA VAL A 211 -3.28 13.32 7.42
C VAL A 211 -3.41 12.12 8.39
N PRO A 212 -3.79 10.90 7.97
CA PRO A 212 -3.85 9.74 8.86
C PRO A 212 -2.51 9.36 9.51
N CYS A 213 -1.39 9.50 8.77
CA CYS A 213 -0.05 9.33 9.32
C CYS A 213 0.22 10.31 10.47
N LEU A 214 -0.06 11.61 10.26
CA LEU A 214 0.11 12.64 11.28
C LEU A 214 -0.75 12.34 12.51
N VAL A 215 -2.02 11.98 12.32
CA VAL A 215 -2.93 11.60 13.41
C VAL A 215 -2.39 10.40 14.19
N THR A 216 -1.93 9.35 13.50
CA THR A 216 -1.35 8.16 14.12
C THR A 216 -0.10 8.49 14.94
N LEU A 217 0.82 9.28 14.38
CA LEU A 217 2.04 9.73 15.06
C LEU A 217 1.72 10.56 16.31
N VAL A 218 0.78 11.50 16.23
CA VAL A 218 0.35 12.30 17.38
C VAL A 218 -0.29 11.41 18.45
N CYS A 219 -1.20 10.50 18.08
CA CYS A 219 -1.84 9.58 19.02
C CYS A 219 -0.81 8.75 19.77
N TYR A 220 0.17 8.18 19.07
CA TYR A 220 1.22 7.36 19.66
C TYR A 220 2.22 8.17 20.48
N GLY A 221 2.58 9.38 20.05
CA GLY A 221 3.41 10.28 20.84
C GLY A 221 2.75 10.67 22.17
N LEU A 222 1.45 10.99 22.15
CA LEU A 222 0.69 11.29 23.37
C LEU A 222 0.52 10.06 24.27
N MET A 223 0.23 8.90 23.67
CA MET A 223 0.11 7.63 24.37
C MET A 223 1.43 7.25 25.05
N ALA A 224 2.56 7.34 24.34
CA ALA A 224 3.89 7.12 24.88
C ALA A 224 4.19 8.09 26.04
N ARG A 225 3.95 9.39 25.87
CA ARG A 225 4.14 10.37 26.97
C ARG A 225 3.37 10.03 28.23
N ARG A 226 2.16 9.46 28.11
CA ARG A 226 1.35 9.01 29.24
C ARG A 226 1.87 7.72 29.85
N LEU A 227 2.32 6.77 29.03
CA LEU A 227 2.88 5.48 29.47
C LEU A 227 4.26 5.64 30.13
N TYR A 228 5.08 6.59 29.67
CA TYR A 228 6.42 6.88 30.21
C TYR A 228 6.42 7.82 31.42
N ARG A 229 5.28 8.37 31.84
CA ARG A 229 5.17 9.07 33.14
C ARG A 229 5.00 8.02 34.24
N PRO A 230 6.02 7.71 35.05
CA PRO A 230 5.92 6.66 36.05
C PRO A 230 4.94 7.10 37.13
N LEU A 231 3.86 6.35 37.34
CA LEU A 231 3.09 6.46 38.57
C LEU A 231 3.77 5.55 39.60
N PRO A 232 4.33 6.09 40.70
CA PRO A 232 5.09 5.28 41.65
C PRO A 232 4.24 4.13 42.18
N GLY A 233 4.75 2.89 42.03
CA GLY A 233 4.13 1.67 42.58
C GLY A 233 3.26 0.84 41.63
N THR A 234 3.17 1.16 40.34
CA THR A 234 2.37 0.35 39.39
C THR A 234 3.24 -0.60 38.55
N ALA A 235 2.98 -1.91 38.66
CA ALA A 235 3.55 -2.91 37.76
C ALA A 235 3.09 -2.67 36.31
N GLN A 236 3.95 -2.98 35.35
CA GLN A 236 3.67 -2.79 33.93
C GLN A 236 2.46 -3.65 33.51
N SER A 237 1.29 -3.03 33.35
CA SER A 237 0.04 -3.70 33.00
C SER A 237 0.13 -4.41 31.63
N SER A 238 -0.60 -5.52 31.43
CA SER A 238 -0.75 -6.18 30.12
C SER A 238 -1.27 -5.24 29.02
N SER A 239 -2.04 -4.22 29.40
CA SER A 239 -2.49 -3.16 28.48
C SER A 239 -1.33 -2.28 27.99
N HIS A 240 -0.28 -2.09 28.80
CA HIS A 240 0.92 -1.33 28.46
C HIS A 240 1.73 -2.04 27.37
N LEU A 241 2.03 -3.34 27.56
CA LEU A 241 2.80 -4.14 26.59
C LEU A 241 2.03 -4.34 25.27
N ARG A 242 0.72 -4.57 25.32
CA ARG A 242 -0.12 -4.65 24.11
C ARG A 242 -0.14 -3.34 23.33
N SER A 243 -0.04 -2.20 24.02
CA SER A 243 0.02 -0.87 23.41
C SER A 243 1.34 -0.61 22.72
N LEU A 244 2.46 -0.89 23.39
CA LEU A 244 3.78 -0.78 22.78
C LEU A 244 3.91 -1.70 21.55
N ARG A 245 3.44 -2.94 21.63
CA ARG A 245 3.43 -3.86 20.47
C ARG A 245 2.65 -3.29 19.28
N THR A 246 1.49 -2.70 19.52
CA THR A 246 0.66 -2.11 18.45
C THR A 246 1.34 -0.87 17.86
N ILE A 247 1.95 -0.02 18.69
CA ILE A 247 2.76 1.12 18.23
C ILE A 247 3.88 0.63 17.31
N THR A 248 4.70 -0.32 17.77
CA THR A 248 5.84 -0.82 17.01
C THR A 248 5.40 -1.43 15.68
N VAL A 249 4.40 -2.33 15.68
CA VAL A 249 3.91 -2.96 14.44
C VAL A 249 3.41 -1.91 13.45
N VAL A 250 2.61 -0.95 13.90
CA VAL A 250 2.06 0.08 13.01
C VAL A 250 3.15 0.99 12.46
N LEU A 251 4.07 1.46 13.30
CA LEU A 251 5.19 2.29 12.83
C LEU A 251 6.10 1.54 11.85
N THR A 252 6.39 0.26 12.10
CA THR A 252 7.16 -0.57 11.16
C THR A 252 6.45 -0.73 9.83
N VAL A 253 5.14 -1.01 9.84
CA VAL A 253 4.34 -1.13 8.62
C VAL A 253 4.33 0.18 7.83
N PHE A 254 4.11 1.32 8.48
CA PHE A 254 4.19 2.62 7.82
C PHE A 254 5.58 2.89 7.21
N ALA A 255 6.64 2.66 7.97
CA ALA A 255 8.01 2.94 7.54
C ALA A 255 8.52 2.02 6.42
N VAL A 256 8.14 0.74 6.43
CA VAL A 256 8.67 -0.27 5.49
C VAL A 256 7.76 -0.45 4.28
N CYS A 257 6.44 -0.38 4.44
CA CYS A 257 5.51 -0.70 3.36
C CYS A 257 4.94 0.55 2.69
N PHE A 258 4.52 1.55 3.48
CA PHE A 258 3.79 2.69 2.92
C PHE A 258 4.71 3.82 2.49
N VAL A 259 5.67 4.22 3.33
CA VAL A 259 6.56 5.34 3.04
C VAL A 259 7.39 5.11 1.76
N PRO A 260 8.02 3.94 1.54
CA PRO A 260 8.83 3.73 0.34
C PRO A 260 7.97 3.78 -0.94
N PHE A 261 6.79 3.17 -0.93
CA PHE A 261 5.86 3.24 -2.07
C PHE A 261 5.48 4.68 -2.42
N HIS A 262 5.11 5.49 -1.42
CA HIS A 262 4.71 6.88 -1.65
C HIS A 262 5.88 7.76 -2.07
N ILE A 263 7.09 7.53 -1.54
CA ILE A 263 8.31 8.23 -1.96
C ILE A 263 8.66 7.87 -3.40
N THR A 264 8.75 6.58 -3.74
CA THR A 264 9.07 6.13 -5.10
C THR A 264 8.04 6.66 -6.10
N ARG A 265 6.75 6.62 -5.74
CA ARG A 265 5.68 7.19 -6.56
C ARG A 265 5.83 8.70 -6.74
N THR A 266 6.16 9.44 -5.69
CA THR A 266 6.37 10.90 -5.77
C THR A 266 7.57 11.23 -6.64
N ILE A 267 8.68 10.50 -6.49
CA ILE A 267 9.88 10.65 -7.32
C ILE A 267 9.58 10.33 -8.78
N TYR A 268 8.80 9.28 -9.05
CA TYR A 268 8.38 8.93 -10.41
C TYR A 268 7.45 9.98 -11.05
N TYR A 269 6.78 10.79 -10.25
CA TYR A 269 5.89 11.86 -10.71
C TYR A 269 6.59 13.24 -10.79
N MET A 270 7.85 13.35 -10.34
CA MET A 270 8.70 14.55 -10.48
C MET A 270 9.59 14.42 -11.71
#